data_AF-A0A5D0P2S1-F1
#
_entry.id   AF-A0A5D0P2S1-F1
#
_cell.length_a   1.000
_cell.length_b   1.000
_cell.length_c   1.000
_cell.angle_alpha   90.00
_cell.angle_beta   90.00
_cell.angle_gamma   90.00
#
_symmetry.space_group_name_H-M   'P 1'
#
loop_
_entity.id
_entity.type
_entity.pdbx_description
1 polymer ?
#
loop_
_entity_poly.entity_id
_entity_poly.type
_entity_poly.pdbx_seq_one_letter_code
_entity_poly.pdbx_strand_id
1 'polypeptide(L)'
;MTQQSMPLSGAQAGIWFAQRLDPGNPVYNAADRIDIHGPLRVDTFERALERCLAEAEPLRLRFTDEPAQYLPEYDSLRGCLTVVDLRGEPDPETAAREWMAADLRTPVDVVTGRLSRHALLRLTGEHHVWYLRAHHILIDAYALSMLVSRTAGIYTALADGLTPGAGPFGSMAPVLAEEEAYRASGRYARDRAYWLDRLGGAPAPAGLRRRGSACSLCGSPRPHAFLLPRAPSRPPVSTARRAC
;
A
#
# COMPACT_ATOMS: atom_id res chain seq x y z
N MET A 1 -29.42 6.70 -9.35
CA MET A 1 -28.74 5.44 -9.75
C MET A 1 -27.97 4.96 -8.54
N THR A 2 -28.35 3.81 -7.99
CA THR A 2 -27.75 3.27 -6.77
C THR A 2 -26.48 2.50 -7.12
N GLN A 3 -25.34 3.03 -6.67
CA GLN A 3 -24.04 2.39 -6.77
C GLN A 3 -24.11 0.98 -6.15
N GLN A 4 -23.63 -0.05 -6.85
CA GLN A 4 -23.63 -1.41 -6.29
C GLN A 4 -22.64 -1.50 -5.12
N SER A 5 -23.20 -1.59 -3.92
CA SER A 5 -22.44 -1.81 -2.69
C SER A 5 -22.01 -3.27 -2.60
N MET A 6 -20.74 -3.48 -2.26
CA MET A 6 -20.12 -4.78 -2.02
C MET A 6 -19.70 -4.90 -0.54
N PRO A 7 -19.70 -6.10 0.04
CA PRO A 7 -19.14 -6.30 1.38
C PRO A 7 -17.63 -6.05 1.39
N LEU A 8 -17.07 -5.74 2.56
CA LEU A 8 -15.62 -5.72 2.74
C LEU A 8 -15.04 -7.13 2.74
N SER A 9 -13.82 -7.28 2.22
CA SER A 9 -13.05 -8.50 2.44
C SER A 9 -12.73 -8.66 3.93
N GLY A 10 -12.33 -9.86 4.35
CA GLY A 10 -11.93 -10.12 5.74
C GLY A 10 -10.84 -9.16 6.24
N ALA A 11 -9.83 -8.91 5.40
CA ALA A 11 -8.73 -8.00 5.73
C ALA A 11 -9.19 -6.53 5.77
N GLN A 12 -10.01 -6.11 4.80
CA GLN A 12 -10.56 -4.75 4.77
C GLN A 12 -11.44 -4.47 5.99
N ALA A 13 -12.27 -5.42 6.41
CA ALA A 13 -13.12 -5.27 7.59
C ALA A 13 -12.29 -5.03 8.86
N GLY A 14 -11.21 -5.80 9.06
CA GLY A 14 -10.31 -5.61 10.20
C GLY A 14 -9.70 -4.21 10.26
N ILE A 15 -9.22 -3.69 9.13
CA ILE A 15 -8.68 -2.33 9.03
C ILE A 15 -9.77 -1.28 9.23
N TRP A 16 -10.94 -1.46 8.61
CA TRP A 16 -12.06 -0.53 8.72
C TRP A 16 -12.50 -0.37 10.18
N PHE A 17 -12.70 -1.48 10.92
CA PHE A 17 -13.06 -1.41 12.33
C PHE A 17 -11.96 -0.78 13.19
N ALA A 18 -10.68 -1.12 12.93
CA ALA A 18 -9.57 -0.54 13.66
C ALA A 18 -9.44 0.98 13.44
N GLN A 19 -9.61 1.47 12.20
CA GLN A 19 -9.60 2.90 11.91
C GLN A 19 -10.78 3.62 12.59
N ARG A 20 -11.96 3.00 12.69
CA ARG A 20 -13.12 3.60 13.38
C ARG A 20 -12.90 3.78 14.89
N LEU A 21 -12.05 2.97 15.51
CA LEU A 21 -11.71 3.10 16.93
C LEU A 21 -10.81 4.30 17.22
N ASP A 22 -9.96 4.69 16.26
CA ASP A 22 -9.03 5.82 16.38
C ASP A 22 -8.89 6.57 15.04
N PRO A 23 -9.91 7.34 14.61
CA PRO A 23 -9.94 7.94 13.27
C PRO A 23 -8.81 8.92 12.98
N GLY A 24 -8.22 9.52 14.02
CA GLY A 24 -7.10 10.45 13.92
C GLY A 24 -5.74 9.77 13.74
N ASN A 25 -5.68 8.45 13.75
CA ASN A 25 -4.44 7.70 13.68
C ASN A 25 -4.01 7.45 12.22
N PRO A 26 -2.82 7.92 11.79
CA PRO A 26 -2.32 7.69 10.44
C PRO A 26 -1.64 6.31 10.27
N VAL A 27 -1.73 5.39 11.25
CA VAL A 27 -1.03 4.09 11.23
C VAL A 27 -1.28 3.26 9.98
N TYR A 28 -2.44 3.42 9.33
CA TYR A 28 -2.78 2.72 8.09
C TYR A 28 -2.39 3.48 6.82
N ASN A 29 -1.68 4.60 6.91
CA ASN A 29 -1.00 5.15 5.75
C ASN A 29 0.24 4.30 5.45
N ALA A 30 0.22 3.57 4.33
CA ALA A 30 1.39 2.90 3.77
C ALA A 30 1.96 3.77 2.65
N ALA A 31 3.27 4.02 2.66
CA ALA A 31 3.93 4.77 1.60
C ALA A 31 5.23 4.13 1.17
N ASP A 32 5.62 4.42 -0.07
CA ASP A 32 6.88 4.00 -0.65
C ASP A 32 7.55 5.18 -1.40
N ARG A 33 8.87 5.09 -1.53
CA ARG A 33 9.73 6.08 -2.20
C ARG A 33 10.50 5.37 -3.31
N ILE A 34 10.33 5.83 -4.54
CA ILE A 34 11.08 5.31 -5.70
C ILE A 34 11.98 6.41 -6.24
N ASP A 35 13.28 6.21 -6.09
CA ASP A 35 14.30 7.04 -6.70
C ASP A 35 14.44 6.71 -8.19
N ILE A 36 14.28 7.75 -9.02
CA ILE A 36 14.42 7.69 -10.47
C ILE A 36 15.61 8.58 -10.84
N HIS A 37 16.67 7.96 -11.33
CA HIS A 37 17.87 8.63 -11.81
C HIS A 37 17.89 8.64 -13.34
N GLY A 38 18.20 9.80 -13.92
CA GLY A 38 18.17 10.05 -15.36
C GLY A 38 17.04 10.98 -15.79
N PRO A 39 16.90 11.23 -17.11
CA PRO A 39 15.89 12.12 -17.63
C PRO A 39 14.51 11.46 -17.55
N LEU A 40 13.52 12.22 -17.07
CA LEU A 40 12.14 11.75 -16.95
C LEU A 40 11.18 12.66 -17.73
N ARG A 41 10.41 12.05 -18.65
CA ARG A 41 9.33 12.75 -19.37
C ARG A 41 8.09 12.76 -18.48
N VAL A 42 7.92 13.84 -17.72
CA VAL A 42 6.86 13.96 -16.68
C VAL A 42 5.46 13.68 -17.24
N ASP A 43 5.11 14.24 -18.40
CA ASP A 43 3.80 14.00 -19.02
C ASP A 43 3.59 12.52 -19.40
N THR A 44 4.65 11.85 -19.86
CA THR A 44 4.59 10.40 -20.16
C THR A 44 4.44 9.59 -18.89
N PHE A 45 5.12 9.99 -17.81
CA PHE A 45 5.02 9.34 -16.51
C PHE A 45 3.64 9.50 -15.89
N GLU A 46 3.04 10.69 -15.95
CA GLU A 46 1.67 10.92 -15.50
C GLU A 46 0.68 10.04 -16.26
N ARG A 47 0.76 10.01 -17.59
CA ARG A 47 -0.09 9.13 -18.42
C ARG A 47 0.10 7.65 -18.09
N ALA A 48 1.32 7.24 -17.78
CA ALA A 48 1.60 5.86 -17.39
C ALA A 48 0.97 5.51 -16.04
N LEU A 49 1.06 6.42 -15.07
CA LEU A 49 0.45 6.28 -13.77
C LEU A 49 -1.08 6.27 -13.87
N GLU A 50 -1.68 7.22 -14.58
CA GLU A 50 -3.14 7.29 -14.81
C GLU A 50 -3.66 5.96 -15.38
N ARG A 51 -2.94 5.40 -16.36
CA ARG A 51 -3.29 4.10 -16.94
C ARG A 51 -3.15 2.96 -15.95
N CYS A 52 -2.07 2.92 -15.16
CA CYS A 52 -1.86 1.89 -14.15
C CYS A 52 -2.96 1.90 -13.08
N LEU A 53 -3.29 3.09 -12.57
CA LEU A 53 -4.36 3.27 -11.58
C LEU A 53 -5.74 2.90 -12.13
N ALA A 54 -5.98 3.13 -13.43
CA ALA A 54 -7.23 2.72 -14.07
C ALA A 54 -7.39 1.19 -14.12
N GLU A 55 -6.27 0.47 -14.26
CA GLU A 55 -6.25 -1.00 -14.26
C GLU A 55 -6.40 -1.58 -12.84
N ALA A 56 -5.97 -0.85 -11.81
CA ALA A 56 -6.01 -1.31 -10.42
C ALA A 56 -7.33 -0.94 -9.73
N GLU A 57 -8.39 -1.75 -9.94
CA GLU A 57 -9.71 -1.54 -9.32
C GLU A 57 -9.66 -1.24 -7.81
N PRO A 58 -8.85 -1.94 -6.99
CA PRO A 58 -8.79 -1.67 -5.55
C PRO A 58 -8.46 -0.24 -5.18
N LEU A 59 -7.63 0.47 -5.95
CA LEU A 59 -7.25 1.87 -5.66
C LEU A 59 -8.34 2.89 -5.95
N ARG A 60 -9.39 2.48 -6.66
CA ARG A 60 -10.53 3.31 -7.05
C ARG A 60 -11.75 3.08 -6.16
N LEU A 61 -11.67 2.12 -5.23
CA LEU A 61 -12.75 1.82 -4.31
C LEU A 61 -12.98 2.96 -3.32
N ARG A 62 -14.24 3.11 -2.94
CA ARG A 62 -14.70 3.97 -1.85
C ARG A 62 -15.39 3.12 -0.80
N PHE A 63 -15.41 3.63 0.43
CA PHE A 63 -15.96 2.94 1.59
C PHE A 63 -17.08 3.78 2.20
N THR A 64 -18.02 3.14 2.88
CA THR A 64 -19.16 3.81 3.49
C THR A 64 -19.03 3.90 5.01
N ASP A 65 -20.03 4.53 5.64
CA ASP A 65 -20.18 4.59 7.10
C ASP A 65 -20.58 3.26 7.74
N GLU A 66 -21.12 2.37 6.93
CA GLU A 66 -21.24 0.94 7.19
C GLU A 66 -20.01 0.19 6.67
N PRO A 67 -19.74 -1.05 7.14
CA PRO A 67 -18.64 -1.86 6.62
C PRO A 67 -18.96 -2.40 5.21
N ALA A 68 -18.93 -1.50 4.23
CA ALA A 68 -19.14 -1.77 2.81
C ALA A 68 -18.24 -0.91 1.93
N GLN A 69 -18.10 -1.33 0.68
CA GLN A 69 -17.31 -0.66 -0.35
C GLN A 69 -18.05 -0.61 -1.68
N TYR A 70 -17.68 0.33 -2.54
CA TYR A 70 -18.24 0.45 -3.87
C TYR A 70 -17.22 1.02 -4.84
N LEU A 71 -17.42 0.76 -6.12
CA LEU A 71 -16.66 1.38 -7.19
C LEU A 71 -17.45 2.58 -7.73
N PRO A 72 -16.91 3.80 -7.72
CA PRO A 72 -17.56 4.96 -8.32
C PRO A 72 -17.81 4.76 -9.82
N GLU A 73 -18.97 5.23 -10.32
CA GLU A 73 -19.29 5.19 -11.76
C GLU A 73 -18.36 6.11 -12.56
N TYR A 74 -17.93 7.21 -11.94
CA TYR A 74 -16.96 8.15 -12.49
C TYR A 74 -15.84 8.35 -11.48
N ASP A 75 -14.65 7.91 -11.85
CA ASP A 75 -13.42 8.19 -11.10
C ASP A 75 -12.39 8.73 -12.09
N SER A 76 -12.31 10.07 -12.16
CA SER A 76 -11.29 10.71 -12.99
C SER A 76 -9.95 10.61 -12.31
N LEU A 77 -9.12 9.70 -12.82
CA LEU A 77 -7.72 9.61 -12.44
C LEU A 77 -6.85 10.71 -13.09
N ARG A 78 -7.44 11.57 -13.92
CA ARG A 78 -6.70 12.68 -14.54
C ARG A 78 -6.11 13.61 -13.50
N GLY A 79 -4.85 13.98 -13.68
CA GLY A 79 -4.15 14.87 -12.74
C GLY A 79 -3.92 14.20 -11.37
N CYS A 80 -3.87 12.86 -11.32
CA CYS A 80 -3.62 12.15 -10.07
C CYS A 80 -2.22 12.41 -9.52
N LEU A 81 -1.27 12.84 -10.37
CA LEU A 81 0.12 13.09 -10.02
C LEU A 81 0.32 14.55 -9.59
N THR A 82 0.77 14.75 -8.35
CA THR A 82 1.26 16.06 -7.91
C THR A 82 2.73 16.22 -8.27
N VAL A 83 3.10 17.23 -9.06
CA VAL A 83 4.52 17.53 -9.31
C VAL A 83 4.97 18.61 -8.34
N VAL A 84 6.03 18.33 -7.57
CA VAL A 84 6.64 19.28 -6.63
C VAL A 84 8.06 19.56 -7.09
N ASP A 85 8.37 20.81 -7.39
CA ASP A 85 9.71 21.21 -7.81
C ASP A 85 10.52 21.65 -6.60
N LEU A 86 11.50 20.83 -6.19
CA LEU A 86 12.38 21.09 -5.05
C LEU A 86 13.78 21.49 -5.49
N ARG A 87 14.02 21.68 -6.79
CA ARG A 87 15.35 21.99 -7.34
C ARG A 87 15.92 23.32 -6.85
N GLY A 88 15.04 24.22 -6.38
CA GLY A 88 15.40 25.51 -5.80
C GLY A 88 15.67 25.48 -4.29
N GLU A 89 15.43 24.36 -3.62
CA GLU A 89 15.68 24.21 -2.19
C GLU A 89 17.19 24.14 -1.91
N PRO A 90 17.67 24.66 -0.76
CA PRO A 90 19.08 24.55 -0.37
C PRO A 90 19.56 23.10 -0.20
N ASP A 91 18.65 22.23 0.26
CA ASP A 91 18.84 20.78 0.35
C ASP A 91 17.57 20.08 -0.14
N PRO A 92 17.47 19.78 -1.46
CA PRO A 92 16.28 19.17 -2.05
C PRO A 92 15.94 17.79 -1.48
N GLU A 93 16.95 17.04 -1.02
CA GLU A 93 16.75 15.69 -0.47
C GLU A 93 16.11 15.76 0.92
N THR A 94 16.60 16.65 1.80
CA THR A 94 15.96 16.90 3.08
C THR A 94 14.55 17.44 2.91
N ALA A 95 14.34 18.40 2.00
CA ALA A 95 13.02 18.93 1.70
C ALA A 95 12.05 17.84 1.21
N ALA A 96 12.51 16.93 0.34
CA ALA A 96 11.72 15.80 -0.14
C ALA A 96 11.32 14.86 1.00
N ARG A 97 12.26 14.51 1.88
CA ARG A 97 12.01 13.66 3.06
C ARG A 97 10.99 14.30 4.00
N GLU A 98 11.10 15.59 4.25
CA GLU A 98 10.18 16.32 5.12
C GLU A 98 8.78 16.43 4.52
N TRP A 99 8.69 16.69 3.22
CA TRP A 99 7.43 16.69 2.47
C TRP A 99 6.72 15.34 2.57
N MET A 100 7.43 14.24 2.31
CA MET A 100 6.86 12.88 2.41
C MET A 100 6.46 12.53 3.84
N ALA A 101 7.28 12.88 4.83
CA ALA A 101 6.96 12.62 6.23
C ALA A 101 5.75 13.43 6.72
N ALA A 102 5.56 14.65 6.21
CA ALA A 102 4.39 15.46 6.51
C ALA A 102 3.11 14.82 5.94
N ASP A 103 3.12 14.38 4.68
CA ASP A 103 1.98 13.68 4.08
C ASP A 103 1.68 12.37 4.80
N LEU A 104 2.70 11.54 5.08
CA LEU A 104 2.53 10.24 5.72
C LEU A 104 1.88 10.34 7.11
N ARG A 105 2.17 11.41 7.86
CA ARG A 105 1.59 11.67 9.19
C ARG A 105 0.18 12.26 9.14
N THR A 106 -0.32 12.65 7.97
CA THR A 106 -1.65 13.26 7.84
C THR A 106 -2.72 12.16 7.95
N PRO A 107 -3.65 12.23 8.93
CA PRO A 107 -4.73 11.26 9.05
C PRO A 107 -5.61 11.26 7.78
N VAL A 108 -6.09 10.09 7.40
CA VAL A 108 -6.95 9.92 6.23
C VAL A 108 -8.27 9.34 6.67
N ASP A 109 -9.34 10.09 6.41
CA ASP A 109 -10.70 9.61 6.58
C ASP A 109 -10.98 8.54 5.51
N VAL A 110 -11.40 7.34 5.94
CA VAL A 110 -11.57 6.19 5.03
C VAL A 110 -12.77 6.35 4.08
N VAL A 111 -13.76 7.17 4.46
CA VAL A 111 -15.00 7.36 3.70
C VAL A 111 -14.87 8.52 2.72
N THR A 112 -14.40 9.65 3.22
CA THR A 112 -14.40 10.93 2.51
C THR A 112 -13.01 11.33 2.02
N GLY A 113 -11.97 10.75 2.59
CA GLY A 113 -10.59 11.12 2.32
C GLY A 113 -10.06 10.64 0.98
N ARG A 114 -8.91 11.20 0.60
CA ARG A 114 -8.13 10.73 -0.54
C ARG A 114 -7.24 9.57 -0.11
N LEU A 115 -7.73 8.36 -0.39
CA LEU A 115 -7.11 7.12 0.05
C LEU A 115 -5.77 6.83 -0.61
N SER A 116 -5.49 7.39 -1.79
CA SER A 116 -4.19 7.28 -2.46
C SER A 116 -3.67 8.63 -2.96
N ARG A 117 -2.37 8.87 -2.83
CA ARG A 117 -1.68 10.08 -3.29
C ARG A 117 -0.39 9.68 -3.99
N HIS A 118 -0.15 10.28 -5.14
CA HIS A 118 1.09 10.14 -5.89
C HIS A 118 1.71 11.52 -6.09
N ALA A 119 3.00 11.62 -5.84
CA ALA A 119 3.75 12.84 -6.09
C ALA A 119 5.09 12.55 -6.76
N LEU A 120 5.47 13.39 -7.71
CA LEU A 120 6.79 13.40 -8.31
C LEU A 120 7.55 14.61 -7.77
N LEU A 121 8.49 14.37 -6.87
CA LEU A 121 9.36 15.37 -6.30
C LEU A 121 10.60 15.49 -7.20
N ARG A 122 10.86 16.67 -7.76
CA ARG A 122 12.01 16.92 -8.62
C ARG A 122 13.14 17.50 -7.79
N LEU A 123 14.22 16.74 -7.62
CA LEU A 123 15.36 17.16 -6.79
C LEU A 123 16.43 17.81 -7.67
N THR A 124 16.65 17.27 -8.88
CA THR A 124 17.50 17.88 -9.91
C THR A 124 16.88 17.71 -11.30
N GLY A 125 17.62 18.01 -12.38
CA GLY A 125 17.20 17.68 -13.74
C GLY A 125 17.22 16.17 -14.06
N GLU A 126 17.96 15.39 -13.27
CA GLU A 126 18.26 13.97 -13.51
C GLU A 126 17.99 13.11 -12.27
N HIS A 127 17.35 13.66 -11.25
CA HIS A 127 16.99 12.95 -10.03
C HIS A 127 15.60 13.35 -9.59
N HIS A 128 14.73 12.35 -9.59
CA HIS A 128 13.33 12.48 -9.25
C HIS A 128 12.98 11.43 -8.20
N VAL A 129 12.03 11.78 -7.35
CA VAL A 129 11.46 10.87 -6.35
C VAL A 129 9.99 10.71 -6.65
N TRP A 130 9.59 9.50 -7.02
CA TRP A 130 8.17 9.15 -7.04
C TRP A 130 7.77 8.66 -5.66
N TYR A 131 6.99 9.48 -4.98
CA TYR A 131 6.31 9.14 -3.74
C TYR A 131 4.91 8.60 -4.05
N LEU A 132 4.56 7.48 -3.44
CA LEU A 132 3.19 6.98 -3.41
C LEU A 132 2.80 6.63 -1.98
N ARG A 133 1.62 7.12 -1.57
CA ARG A 133 0.96 6.74 -0.33
C ARG A 133 -0.40 6.18 -0.68
N ALA A 134 -0.77 5.10 -0.01
CA ALA A 134 -2.10 4.56 -0.04
C ALA A 134 -2.54 4.16 1.37
N HIS A 135 -3.83 4.26 1.64
CA HIS A 135 -4.42 3.69 2.84
C HIS A 135 -4.37 2.16 2.72
N HIS A 136 -3.93 1.48 3.77
CA HIS A 136 -3.67 0.03 3.79
C HIS A 136 -4.94 -0.81 3.53
N ILE A 137 -6.12 -0.19 3.63
CA ILE A 137 -7.41 -0.79 3.24
C ILE A 137 -7.52 -1.05 1.72
N LEU A 138 -6.76 -0.31 0.90
CA LEU A 138 -6.73 -0.48 -0.55
C LEU A 138 -5.67 -1.47 -1.01
N ILE A 139 -4.55 -1.56 -0.28
CA ILE A 139 -3.32 -2.15 -0.80
C ILE A 139 -2.39 -2.64 0.30
N ASP A 140 -1.57 -3.63 -0.03
CA ASP A 140 -0.45 -4.11 0.80
C ASP A 140 0.92 -3.86 0.13
N ALA A 141 1.99 -4.24 0.81
CA ALA A 141 3.36 -4.07 0.31
C ALA A 141 3.63 -4.86 -0.99
N TYR A 142 2.98 -6.00 -1.20
CA TYR A 142 3.17 -6.80 -2.39
C TYR A 142 2.53 -6.12 -3.61
N ALA A 143 1.28 -5.68 -3.48
CA ALA A 143 0.58 -4.96 -4.52
C ALA A 143 1.22 -3.60 -4.85
N LEU A 144 1.81 -2.91 -3.85
CA LEU A 144 2.63 -1.70 -4.09
C LEU A 144 3.77 -1.98 -5.08
N SER A 145 4.52 -3.07 -4.91
CA SER A 145 5.60 -3.44 -5.82
C SER A 145 5.12 -3.74 -7.25
N MET A 146 3.91 -4.31 -7.38
CA MET A 146 3.29 -4.56 -8.67
C MET A 146 2.88 -3.27 -9.38
N LEU A 147 2.33 -2.29 -8.66
CA LEU A 147 2.01 -0.96 -9.21
C LEU A 147 3.24 -0.24 -9.73
N VAL A 148 4.33 -0.27 -8.97
CA VAL A 148 5.61 0.34 -9.37
C VAL A 148 6.10 -0.28 -10.67
N SER A 149 6.15 -1.62 -10.71
CA SER A 149 6.60 -2.38 -11.88
C SER A 149 5.71 -2.14 -13.10
N ARG A 150 4.38 -2.11 -12.90
CA ARG A 150 3.42 -1.87 -13.96
C ARG A 150 3.50 -0.44 -14.51
N THR A 151 3.63 0.56 -13.65
CA THR A 151 3.79 1.97 -14.04
C THR A 151 5.07 2.17 -14.85
N ALA A 152 6.19 1.58 -14.41
CA ALA A 152 7.45 1.61 -15.15
C ALA A 152 7.32 0.94 -16.53
N GLY A 153 6.69 -0.23 -16.62
CA GLY A 153 6.47 -0.92 -17.89
C GLY A 153 5.60 -0.13 -18.88
N ILE A 154 4.53 0.52 -18.38
CA ILE A 154 3.70 1.41 -19.20
C ILE A 154 4.50 2.63 -19.65
N TYR A 155 5.26 3.26 -18.76
CA TYR A 155 6.11 4.41 -19.07
C TYR A 155 7.09 4.08 -20.20
N THR A 156 7.82 2.97 -20.08
CA THR A 156 8.79 2.53 -21.10
C THR A 156 8.11 2.34 -22.45
N ALA A 157 6.98 1.63 -22.50
CA ALA A 157 6.24 1.43 -23.75
C ALA A 157 5.81 2.77 -24.38
N LEU A 158 5.24 3.68 -23.58
CA LEU A 158 4.83 5.00 -24.07
C LEU A 158 6.00 5.87 -24.52
N ALA A 159 7.14 5.80 -23.82
CA ALA A 159 8.36 6.54 -24.16
C ALA A 159 8.96 6.06 -25.49
N ASP A 160 8.83 4.77 -25.79
CA ASP A 160 9.25 4.15 -27.05
C ASP A 160 8.21 4.32 -28.18
N GLY A 161 7.11 5.03 -27.93
CA GLY A 161 6.03 5.22 -28.91
C GLY A 161 5.18 3.95 -29.15
N LEU A 162 5.26 2.97 -28.26
CA LEU A 162 4.51 1.72 -28.31
C LEU A 162 3.20 1.83 -27.52
N THR A 163 2.26 0.93 -27.83
CA THR A 163 1.04 0.76 -27.04
C THR A 163 1.31 -0.21 -25.88
N PRO A 164 1.08 0.18 -24.62
CA PRO A 164 1.20 -0.74 -23.49
C PRO A 164 0.22 -1.91 -23.61
N GLY A 165 0.69 -3.13 -23.34
CA GLY A 165 -0.18 -4.31 -23.26
C GLY A 165 -1.20 -4.22 -22.12
N ALA A 166 -2.12 -5.19 -22.04
CA ALA A 166 -3.12 -5.25 -20.97
C ALA A 166 -2.48 -5.36 -19.57
N GLY A 167 -3.14 -4.78 -18.56
CA GLY A 167 -2.72 -4.88 -17.16
C GLY A 167 -2.99 -6.27 -16.58
N PRO A 168 -2.19 -6.72 -15.59
CA PRO A 168 -2.36 -8.03 -14.97
C PRO A 168 -3.37 -8.03 -13.81
N PHE A 169 -3.98 -6.89 -13.49
CA PHE A 169 -4.81 -6.73 -12.30
C PHE A 169 -6.23 -7.26 -12.51
N GLY A 170 -6.73 -7.99 -11.51
CA GLY A 170 -8.13 -8.43 -11.43
C GLY A 170 -9.02 -7.42 -10.71
N SER A 171 -10.32 -7.74 -10.64
CA SER A 171 -11.34 -6.98 -9.89
C SER A 171 -11.56 -7.54 -8.48
N MET A 172 -12.31 -6.81 -7.65
CA MET A 172 -12.67 -7.27 -6.30
C MET A 172 -13.71 -8.37 -6.29
N ALA A 173 -14.60 -8.42 -7.28
CA ALA A 173 -15.72 -9.37 -7.31
C ALA A 173 -15.26 -10.84 -7.19
N PRO A 174 -14.28 -11.33 -7.98
CA PRO A 174 -13.75 -12.69 -7.84
C PRO A 174 -13.13 -12.97 -6.48
N VAL A 175 -12.42 -11.97 -5.90
CA VAL A 175 -11.80 -12.10 -4.57
C VAL A 175 -12.86 -12.28 -3.48
N LEU A 176 -13.91 -11.46 -3.51
CA LEU A 176 -15.02 -11.56 -2.56
C LEU A 176 -15.80 -12.88 -2.73
N ALA A 177 -15.98 -13.35 -3.96
CA ALA A 177 -16.61 -14.64 -4.24
C ALA A 177 -15.77 -15.82 -3.72
N GLU A 178 -14.45 -15.76 -3.86
CA GLU A 178 -13.54 -16.77 -3.31
C GLU A 178 -13.56 -16.78 -1.77
N GLU A 179 -13.55 -15.61 -1.13
CA GLU A 179 -13.65 -15.51 0.33
C GLU A 179 -14.97 -16.09 0.85
N GLU A 180 -16.09 -15.79 0.18
CA GLU A 180 -17.40 -16.32 0.55
C GLU A 180 -17.46 -17.85 0.38
N ALA A 181 -16.96 -18.35 -0.76
CA ALA A 181 -16.87 -19.79 -0.99
C ALA A 181 -15.98 -20.50 0.04
N TYR A 182 -14.87 -19.87 0.45
CA TYR A 182 -14.01 -20.39 1.51
C TYR A 182 -14.77 -20.43 2.84
N ARG A 183 -15.46 -19.36 3.25
CA ARG A 183 -16.22 -19.30 4.51
C ARG A 183 -17.33 -20.35 4.59
N ALA A 184 -17.99 -20.64 3.46
CA ALA A 184 -19.02 -21.67 3.37
C ALA A 184 -18.44 -23.11 3.33
N SER A 185 -17.12 -23.27 3.24
CA SER A 185 -16.49 -24.57 3.05
C SER A 185 -16.23 -25.33 4.35
N GLY A 186 -16.17 -26.66 4.26
CA GLY A 186 -15.67 -27.50 5.36
C GLY A 186 -14.18 -27.25 5.69
N ARG A 187 -13.41 -26.62 4.79
CA ARG A 187 -12.03 -26.21 5.06
C ARG A 187 -12.00 -25.09 6.11
N TYR A 188 -12.87 -24.08 5.98
CA TYR A 188 -12.97 -23.01 6.96
C TYR A 188 -13.30 -23.55 8.35
N ALA A 189 -14.22 -24.51 8.48
CA ALA A 189 -14.54 -25.13 9.77
C ALA A 189 -13.32 -25.80 10.42
N ARG A 190 -12.48 -26.50 9.63
CA ARG A 190 -11.24 -27.12 10.12
C ARG A 190 -10.20 -26.08 10.52
N ASP A 191 -9.98 -25.07 9.68
CA ASP A 191 -9.01 -24.00 9.95
C ASP A 191 -9.40 -23.23 11.21
N ARG A 192 -10.70 -22.94 11.39
CA ARG A 192 -11.24 -22.31 12.60
C ARG A 192 -11.01 -23.19 13.84
N ALA A 193 -11.33 -24.47 13.78
CA ALA A 193 -11.12 -25.39 14.90
C ALA A 193 -9.64 -25.46 15.30
N TYR A 194 -8.75 -25.53 14.31
CA TYR A 194 -7.31 -25.51 14.53
C TYR A 194 -6.86 -24.23 15.25
N TRP A 195 -7.24 -23.04 14.77
CA TRP A 195 -6.82 -21.79 15.40
C TRP A 195 -7.39 -21.60 16.80
N LEU A 196 -8.61 -22.07 17.06
CA LEU A 196 -9.19 -22.03 18.40
C LEU A 196 -8.46 -22.96 19.38
N ASP A 197 -8.11 -24.18 18.94
CA ASP A 197 -7.31 -25.10 19.76
C ASP A 197 -5.92 -24.51 20.07
N ARG A 198 -5.25 -23.98 19.04
CA ARG A 198 -3.90 -23.41 19.20
C ARG A 198 -3.84 -22.13 20.03
N LEU A 199 -4.88 -21.30 19.98
CA LEU A 199 -4.90 -19.99 20.65
C LEU A 199 -5.73 -19.97 21.94
N GLY A 200 -6.56 -20.98 22.20
CA GLY A 200 -7.50 -21.01 23.33
C GLY A 200 -6.85 -20.97 24.71
N GLY A 201 -5.56 -21.34 24.82
CA GLY A 201 -4.75 -21.25 26.03
C GLY A 201 -3.48 -20.40 25.86
N ALA A 202 -3.42 -19.56 24.84
CA ALA A 202 -2.21 -18.78 24.56
C ALA A 202 -1.90 -17.83 25.75
N PRO A 203 -0.63 -17.74 26.18
CA PRO A 203 -0.26 -16.80 27.23
C PRO A 203 -0.52 -15.37 26.74
N ALA A 204 -0.66 -14.45 27.70
CA ALA A 204 -0.75 -13.02 27.38
C ALA A 204 0.43 -12.61 26.48
N PRO A 205 0.20 -11.72 25.48
CA PRO A 205 1.25 -11.29 24.57
C PRO A 205 2.50 -10.83 25.33
N ALA A 206 3.65 -11.38 24.98
CA ALA A 206 4.91 -10.97 25.59
C ALA A 206 5.22 -9.52 25.18
N GLY A 207 5.43 -8.65 26.16
CA GLY A 207 5.91 -7.29 25.93
C GLY A 207 7.43 -7.22 26.06
N LEU A 208 8.10 -6.59 25.09
CA LEU A 208 9.54 -6.30 25.18
C LEU A 208 9.86 -5.17 26.19
N ARG A 209 8.84 -4.45 26.69
CA ARG A 209 8.98 -3.41 27.72
C ARG A 209 8.71 -3.98 29.12
N ARG A 210 9.58 -3.70 30.09
CA ARG A 210 9.30 -3.90 31.52
C ARG A 210 8.04 -3.11 31.89
N ARG A 211 7.09 -3.74 32.60
CA ARG A 211 5.84 -3.12 33.08
C ARG A 211 6.15 -1.79 33.78
N GLY A 212 5.52 -0.69 33.36
CA GLY A 212 5.64 0.62 34.03
C GLY A 212 5.58 1.89 33.17
N SER A 213 5.44 1.82 31.85
CA SER A 213 5.25 3.02 31.02
C SER A 213 3.88 3.01 30.37
N ALA A 214 3.20 4.16 30.47
CA ALA A 214 1.86 4.41 29.97
C ALA A 214 1.70 4.09 28.46
N CYS A 215 0.44 3.87 28.09
CA CYS A 215 -0.08 3.51 26.77
C CYS A 215 0.77 4.02 25.59
N SER A 216 1.35 3.09 24.83
CA SER A 216 2.29 3.36 23.73
C SER A 216 1.63 3.54 22.35
N LEU A 217 0.31 3.70 22.27
CA LEU A 217 -0.36 3.98 20.99
C LEU A 217 0.00 5.37 20.41
N CYS A 218 0.71 6.22 21.17
CA CYS A 218 1.04 7.60 20.78
C CYS A 218 2.55 7.84 20.54
N GLY A 219 3.39 6.79 20.53
CA GLY A 219 4.82 6.96 20.28
C GLY A 219 5.14 6.73 18.81
N SER A 220 5.61 7.74 18.07
CA SER A 220 6.21 7.53 16.74
C SER A 220 7.49 6.70 16.91
N PRO A 221 7.54 5.41 16.52
CA PRO A 221 8.77 4.67 16.60
C PRO A 221 9.79 5.31 15.65
N ARG A 222 11.00 5.59 16.13
CA ARG A 222 12.09 5.99 15.24
C ARG A 222 12.59 4.72 14.54
N PRO A 223 12.49 4.63 13.21
CA PRO A 223 13.04 3.49 12.50
C PRO A 223 14.56 3.50 12.65
N HIS A 224 15.12 2.39 13.13
CA HIS A 224 16.56 2.14 13.12
C HIS A 224 16.83 1.15 11.99
N ALA A 225 17.49 1.60 10.93
CA ALA A 225 17.96 0.72 9.86
C ALA A 225 19.27 0.06 10.30
N PHE A 226 19.31 -1.26 10.36
CA PHE A 226 20.54 -2.02 10.52
C PHE A 226 20.89 -2.65 9.18
N LEU A 227 21.95 -2.15 8.53
CA LEU A 227 22.49 -2.77 7.32
C LEU A 227 23.24 -4.04 7.73
N LEU A 228 22.67 -5.20 7.41
CA LEU A 228 23.41 -6.45 7.51
C LEU A 228 24.57 -6.39 6.50
N PRO A 229 25.82 -6.69 6.90
CA PRO A 229 26.92 -6.75 5.96
C PRO A 229 26.60 -7.75 4.85
N ARG A 230 26.90 -7.39 3.59
CA ARG A 230 26.77 -8.29 2.44
C ARG A 230 27.54 -9.58 2.75
N ALA A 231 26.82 -10.68 2.93
CA ALA A 231 27.46 -12.00 3.00
C ALA A 231 28.20 -12.26 1.68
N PRO A 232 29.41 -12.84 1.70
CA PRO A 232 30.08 -13.24 0.46
C PRO A 232 29.18 -14.21 -0.32
N SER A 233 29.12 -14.00 -1.63
CA SER A 233 28.24 -14.71 -2.56
C SER A 233 28.57 -16.20 -2.65
N ARG A 234 27.98 -17.01 -1.76
CA ARG A 234 27.78 -18.46 -1.93
C ARG A 234 26.89 -19.01 -0.81
N PRO A 235 25.70 -19.56 -1.09
CA PRO A 235 25.07 -20.46 -0.13
C PRO A 235 25.70 -21.86 -0.27
N PRO A 236 26.08 -22.55 0.81
CA PRO A 236 26.05 -24.00 0.77
C PRO A 236 24.57 -24.40 0.79
N VAL A 237 24.06 -24.83 -0.37
CA VAL A 237 22.83 -25.64 -0.44
C VAL A 237 23.13 -26.95 0.26
N SER A 238 22.92 -27.01 1.57
CA SER A 238 22.90 -28.25 2.36
C SER A 238 22.64 -27.92 3.83
N THR A 239 21.39 -27.68 4.22
CA THR A 239 20.84 -28.03 5.56
C THR A 239 19.35 -27.64 5.64
N ALA A 240 18.54 -28.20 4.74
CA ALA A 240 17.08 -28.26 4.91
C ALA A 240 16.54 -29.64 4.48
N ARG A 241 17.33 -30.68 4.73
CA ARG A 241 16.87 -32.08 4.73
C ARG A 241 17.52 -32.79 5.90
N ARG A 242 16.87 -32.70 7.07
CA ARG A 242 16.83 -33.68 8.17
C ARG A 242 16.40 -32.97 9.45
N ALA A 243 15.12 -33.06 9.77
CA ALA A 243 14.62 -33.30 11.13
C ALA A 243 13.13 -33.66 11.00
N CYS A 244 12.87 -34.94 11.32
CA CYS A 244 11.62 -35.66 11.59
C CYS A 244 10.29 -35.09 11.10
#